data_AF-A0A3D0ZD93-F1
#
_entry.id   AF-A0A3D0ZD93-F1
#
_cell.length_a   1.000
_cell.length_b   1.000
_cell.length_c   1.000
_cell.angle_alpha   90.00
_cell.angle_beta   90.00
_cell.angle_gamma   90.00
#
_symmetry.space_group_name_H-M   'P 1'
#
loop_
_entity.id
_entity.type
_entity.pdbx_description
1 polymer ?
#
loop_
_entity_poly.entity_id
_entity_poly.type
_entity_poly.pdbx_seq_one_letter_code
_entity_poly.pdbx_strand_id
1 'polypeptide(L)'
;MNNYTYIDTTEKLINFRKYLNDKNITKIAMDFEGEFNLHIYGEKLCLIQIFDGEKYFVIDPFNIADSEICKTLNNPKIVKYMYGADSDINLIYKQYGIKLRNVFDQKIFVDVLNFDKKGLDSVIHVLFGVENKLKTKFQKHNWVRRPITPAAIIYALNDVKYLFEMNDLLIKKIIDENKVNELITRIITNDFDFEKERKPKIFKEREFNRLSENNKKLFHQIYETRDVYAKMLNMPPHNVLENMLLFDIVNKKIKIDKINFNKRIPGAIISEMRDKFRKII
;
A
#
# COMPACT_ATOMS: atom_id res chain seq x y z
N MET A 1 5.89 16.95 -15.93
CA MET A 1 6.89 16.09 -15.27
C MET A 1 7.44 15.08 -16.26
N ASN A 2 8.17 15.53 -17.29
CA ASN A 2 8.77 14.62 -18.26
C ASN A 2 10.24 14.31 -17.93
N ASN A 3 10.78 14.89 -16.86
CA ASN A 3 12.16 14.72 -16.44
C ASN A 3 12.18 14.10 -15.04
N TYR A 4 12.45 12.79 -14.96
CA TYR A 4 12.66 12.03 -13.73
C TYR A 4 13.82 11.07 -13.94
N THR A 5 14.48 10.69 -12.84
CA THR A 5 15.53 9.66 -12.88
C THR A 5 14.95 8.31 -12.50
N TYR A 6 15.07 7.32 -13.39
CA TYR A 6 14.62 5.95 -13.13
C TYR A 6 15.76 5.11 -12.54
N ILE A 7 15.55 4.59 -11.33
CA ILE A 7 16.52 3.84 -10.53
C ILE A 7 16.03 2.40 -10.40
N ASP A 8 16.65 1.50 -11.17
CA ASP A 8 16.26 0.08 -11.29
C ASP A 8 17.42 -0.88 -11.04
N THR A 9 18.55 -0.38 -10.53
CA THR A 9 19.73 -1.16 -10.20
C THR A 9 20.35 -0.67 -8.90
N THR A 10 21.05 -1.57 -8.21
CA THR A 10 21.80 -1.25 -6.99
C THR A 10 22.78 -0.09 -7.20
N GLU A 11 23.50 -0.06 -8.33
CA GLU A 11 24.45 0.99 -8.64
C GLU A 11 23.77 2.37 -8.75
N LYS A 12 22.65 2.46 -9.49
CA LYS A 12 21.88 3.70 -9.59
C LYS A 12 21.35 4.16 -8.22
N LEU A 13 20.97 3.23 -7.35
CA LEU A 13 20.52 3.56 -6.00
C LEU A 13 21.65 4.05 -5.09
N ILE A 14 22.85 3.48 -5.22
CA ILE A 14 24.06 3.98 -4.55
C ILE A 14 24.35 5.41 -5.02
N ASN A 15 24.33 5.65 -6.32
CA ASN A 15 24.55 6.97 -6.92
C ASN A 15 23.48 7.99 -6.46
N PHE A 16 22.23 7.57 -6.33
CA PHE A 16 21.16 8.41 -5.78
C PHE A 16 21.46 8.81 -4.34
N ARG A 17 21.84 7.88 -3.46
CA ARG A 17 22.21 8.23 -2.07
C ARG A 17 23.43 9.14 -2.01
N LYS A 18 24.42 8.93 -2.89
CA LYS A 18 25.58 9.83 -3.02
C LYS A 18 25.13 11.23 -3.43
N TYR A 19 24.25 11.34 -4.44
CA TYR A 19 23.67 12.61 -4.85
C TYR A 19 22.98 13.34 -3.69
N LEU A 20 22.14 12.65 -2.91
CA LEU A 20 21.48 13.26 -1.74
C LEU A 20 22.50 13.80 -0.73
N ASN A 21 23.57 13.04 -0.48
CA ASN A 21 24.64 13.46 0.43
C ASN A 21 25.42 14.67 -0.13
N ASP A 22 25.88 14.59 -1.37
CA ASP A 22 26.70 15.63 -2.01
C ASP A 22 25.94 16.97 -2.14
N LYS A 23 24.62 16.90 -2.29
CA LYS A 23 23.72 18.06 -2.33
C LYS A 23 23.18 18.48 -0.95
N ASN A 24 23.58 17.80 0.12
CA ASN A 24 23.09 18.04 1.49
C ASN A 24 21.56 18.01 1.59
N ILE A 25 20.91 17.13 0.83
CA ILE A 25 19.46 16.95 0.87
C ILE A 25 19.08 16.25 2.18
N THR A 26 18.31 16.94 3.02
CA THR A 26 17.85 16.46 4.33
C THR A 26 16.35 16.19 4.38
N LYS A 27 15.61 16.54 3.32
CA LYS A 27 14.15 16.36 3.22
C LYS A 27 13.80 15.89 1.83
N ILE A 28 12.88 14.93 1.74
CA ILE A 28 12.32 14.45 0.49
C ILE A 28 10.83 14.20 0.65
N ALA A 29 10.05 14.42 -0.40
CA ALA A 29 8.71 13.87 -0.53
C ALA A 29 8.80 12.43 -1.02
N MET A 30 8.03 11.53 -0.43
CA MET A 30 8.08 10.10 -0.71
C MET A 30 6.67 9.50 -0.69
N ASP A 31 6.40 8.61 -1.64
CA ASP A 31 5.22 7.77 -1.65
C ASP A 31 5.57 6.40 -2.24
N PHE A 32 4.69 5.40 -2.04
CA PHE A 32 4.86 4.05 -2.56
C PHE A 32 3.67 3.60 -3.40
N GLU A 33 3.97 2.77 -4.40
CA GLU A 33 2.96 1.93 -5.03
C GLU A 33 3.19 0.48 -4.63
N GLY A 34 2.12 -0.20 -4.22
CA GLY A 34 2.17 -1.56 -3.68
C GLY A 34 1.16 -2.50 -4.33
N GLU A 35 1.49 -3.79 -4.32
CA GLU A 35 0.56 -4.89 -4.50
C GLU A 35 0.01 -5.30 -3.13
N PHE A 36 -1.29 -5.57 -3.04
CA PHE A 36 -2.01 -5.93 -1.82
C PHE A 36 -3.07 -7.00 -2.12
N ASN A 37 -2.66 -8.15 -2.66
CA ASN A 37 -3.57 -9.24 -3.08
C ASN A 37 -4.65 -8.81 -4.09
N LEU A 38 -4.32 -7.90 -5.01
CA LEU A 38 -5.19 -7.43 -6.08
C LEU A 38 -4.89 -8.13 -7.41
N HIS A 39 -3.62 -8.26 -7.81
CA HIS A 39 -3.26 -8.90 -9.09
C HIS A 39 -2.52 -10.22 -8.92
N ILE A 40 -1.64 -10.31 -7.93
CA ILE A 40 -0.91 -11.53 -7.53
C ILE A 40 -1.08 -11.80 -6.02
N TYR A 41 -0.63 -12.96 -5.55
CA TYR A 41 -0.67 -13.26 -4.12
C TYR A 41 0.38 -12.45 -3.35
N GLY A 42 0.00 -12.01 -2.15
CA GLY A 42 0.87 -11.33 -1.20
C GLY A 42 0.82 -9.81 -1.28
N GLU A 43 1.60 -9.20 -0.40
CA GLU A 43 1.85 -7.76 -0.38
C GLU A 43 3.26 -7.51 -0.90
N LYS A 44 3.46 -6.51 -1.77
CA LYS A 44 4.77 -6.21 -2.35
C LYS A 44 4.94 -4.73 -2.67
N LEU A 45 6.04 -4.13 -2.21
CA LEU A 45 6.50 -2.82 -2.68
C LEU A 45 6.89 -2.91 -4.15
N CYS A 46 6.21 -2.12 -4.98
CA CYS A 46 6.34 -2.16 -6.43
C CYS A 46 7.01 -0.92 -7.02
N LEU A 47 6.90 0.22 -6.36
CA LEU A 47 7.53 1.47 -6.80
C LEU A 47 7.71 2.40 -5.60
N ILE A 48 8.81 3.16 -5.59
CA ILE A 48 9.00 4.28 -4.66
C ILE A 48 9.11 5.55 -5.48
N GLN A 49 8.29 6.55 -5.16
CA GLN A 49 8.37 7.87 -5.76
C GLN A 49 9.11 8.80 -4.81
N ILE A 50 10.01 9.61 -5.36
CA ILE A 50 10.72 10.62 -4.57
C ILE A 50 10.73 11.93 -5.34
N PHE A 51 10.49 13.02 -4.62
CA PHE A 51 10.78 14.37 -5.06
C PHE A 51 11.65 15.04 -3.99
N ASP A 52 12.77 15.66 -4.38
CA ASP A 52 13.69 16.32 -3.43
C ASP A 52 13.45 17.84 -3.28
N GLY A 53 12.41 18.35 -3.95
CA GLY A 53 12.13 19.78 -4.08
C GLY A 53 12.53 20.36 -5.44
N GLU A 54 13.40 19.66 -6.19
CA GLU A 54 13.87 20.09 -7.52
C GLU A 54 13.72 18.99 -8.59
N LYS A 55 14.06 17.75 -8.24
CA LYS A 55 14.15 16.59 -9.13
C LYS A 55 13.26 15.45 -8.66
N TYR A 56 12.71 14.75 -9.65
CA TYR A 56 11.92 13.55 -9.44
C TYR A 56 12.76 12.30 -9.65
N PHE A 57 12.53 11.31 -8.80
CA PHE A 57 13.15 10.00 -8.86
C PHE A 57 12.08 8.93 -8.71
N VAL A 58 12.28 7.82 -9.41
CA VAL A 58 11.43 6.64 -9.31
C VAL A 58 12.35 5.46 -9.08
N ILE A 59 12.16 4.75 -7.96
CA ILE A 59 12.93 3.56 -7.64
C ILE A 59 12.05 2.34 -7.90
N ASP A 60 12.49 1.51 -8.84
CA ASP A 60 11.96 0.18 -9.08
C ASP A 60 12.75 -0.84 -8.25
N PRO A 61 12.16 -1.41 -7.18
CA PRO A 61 12.90 -2.25 -6.25
C PRO A 61 13.21 -3.65 -6.79
N PHE A 62 12.64 -4.08 -7.94
CA PHE A 62 12.64 -5.50 -8.32
C PHE A 62 14.01 -6.09 -8.65
N ASN A 63 14.96 -5.26 -9.11
CA ASN A 63 16.32 -5.68 -9.45
C ASN A 63 17.38 -5.06 -8.52
N ILE A 64 16.94 -4.61 -7.33
CA ILE A 64 17.80 -3.98 -6.33
C ILE A 64 17.86 -4.91 -5.12
N ALA A 65 19.04 -5.07 -4.54
CA ALA A 65 19.18 -5.84 -3.31
C ALA A 65 18.36 -5.20 -2.17
N ASP A 66 17.57 -6.01 -1.45
CA ASP A 66 16.74 -5.54 -0.33
C ASP A 66 17.55 -4.76 0.71
N SER A 67 18.79 -5.19 0.97
CA SER A 67 19.71 -4.49 1.89
C SER A 67 19.97 -3.04 1.47
N GLU A 68 19.99 -2.75 0.17
CA GLU A 68 20.23 -1.42 -0.38
C GLU A 68 18.96 -0.56 -0.37
N ILE A 69 17.79 -1.17 -0.59
CA ILE A 69 16.49 -0.51 -0.37
C ILE A 69 16.35 -0.13 1.10
N CYS A 70 16.61 -1.07 2.01
CA CYS A 70 16.57 -0.85 3.45
C CYS A 70 17.48 0.30 3.89
N LYS A 71 18.73 0.36 3.39
CA LYS A 71 19.65 1.48 3.68
C LYS A 71 19.08 2.83 3.27
N THR A 72 18.40 2.90 2.13
CA THR A 72 17.76 4.14 1.65
C THR A 72 16.57 4.54 2.54
N LEU A 73 15.66 3.60 2.81
CA LEU A 73 14.45 3.86 3.59
C LEU A 73 14.74 4.16 5.07
N ASN A 74 15.75 3.50 5.64
CA ASN A 74 16.11 3.60 7.07
C ASN A 74 17.05 4.78 7.38
N ASN A 75 17.36 5.66 6.41
CA ASN A 75 18.29 6.77 6.63
C ASN A 75 17.73 7.80 7.65
N PRO A 76 18.37 8.00 8.81
CA PRO A 76 17.91 8.92 9.85
C PRO A 76 18.32 10.37 9.63
N LYS A 77 19.05 10.70 8.57
CA LYS A 77 19.40 12.08 8.22
C LYS A 77 18.38 12.75 7.29
N ILE A 78 17.49 11.95 6.72
CA ILE A 78 16.51 12.41 5.73
C ILE A 78 15.13 12.31 6.33
N VAL A 79 14.40 13.42 6.35
CA VAL A 79 12.97 13.47 6.67
C VAL A 79 12.18 13.12 5.41
N LYS A 80 11.20 12.22 5.53
CA LYS A 80 10.31 11.80 4.45
C LYS A 80 8.95 12.46 4.65
N TYR A 81 8.64 13.46 3.84
CA TYR A 81 7.29 14.00 3.69
C TYR A 81 6.44 12.96 2.97
N MET A 82 5.46 12.40 3.68
CA MET A 82 4.53 11.40 3.17
C MET A 82 3.09 11.85 3.48
N TYR A 83 2.10 11.19 2.88
CA TYR A 83 0.70 11.48 3.14
C TYR A 83 -0.09 10.19 3.41
N GLY A 84 -0.55 10.01 4.64
CA GLY A 84 -1.30 8.83 5.05
C GLY A 84 -0.47 7.55 5.04
N ALA A 85 0.69 7.59 5.70
CA ALA A 85 1.76 6.60 5.57
C ALA A 85 1.51 5.26 6.30
N ASP A 86 0.37 5.06 6.97
CA ASP A 86 0.08 3.85 7.76
C ASP A 86 0.17 2.55 6.95
N SER A 87 -0.28 2.57 5.69
CA SER A 87 -0.14 1.41 4.78
C SER A 87 1.30 1.17 4.39
N ASP A 88 2.01 2.24 4.09
CA ASP A 88 3.37 2.22 3.59
C ASP A 88 4.31 1.69 4.67
N ILE A 89 4.16 2.20 5.89
CA ILE A 89 4.93 1.76 7.05
C ILE A 89 4.70 0.27 7.32
N ASN A 90 3.45 -0.21 7.30
CA ASN A 90 3.15 -1.62 7.52
C ASN A 90 3.69 -2.52 6.39
N LEU A 91 3.61 -2.06 5.14
CA LEU A 91 4.16 -2.75 3.97
C LEU A 91 5.68 -2.92 4.10
N ILE A 92 6.39 -1.84 4.43
CA ILE A 92 7.84 -1.86 4.60
C ILE A 92 8.24 -2.76 5.77
N TYR A 93 7.54 -2.68 6.89
CA TYR A 93 7.81 -3.54 8.04
C TYR A 93 7.64 -5.02 7.69
N LYS A 94 6.52 -5.41 7.07
CA LYS A 94 6.26 -6.80 6.67
C LYS A 94 7.24 -7.33 5.64
N GLN A 95 7.59 -6.52 4.64
CA GLN A 95 8.44 -6.99 3.54
C GLN A 95 9.91 -7.04 3.92
N TYR A 96 10.39 -6.06 4.68
CA TYR A 96 11.83 -5.88 4.92
C TYR A 96 12.25 -6.02 6.38
N GLY A 97 11.30 -6.12 7.32
CA GLY A 97 11.59 -6.22 8.76
C GLY A 97 12.19 -4.94 9.34
N ILE A 98 12.09 -3.80 8.65
CA ILE A 98 12.63 -2.51 9.11
C ILE A 98 11.52 -1.51 9.42
N LYS A 99 11.79 -0.60 10.36
CA LYS A 99 10.95 0.58 10.59
C LYS A 99 11.35 1.68 9.60
N LEU A 100 10.39 2.21 8.86
CA LEU A 100 10.61 3.41 8.04
C LEU A 100 10.85 4.60 8.98
N ARG A 101 12.08 5.14 8.97
CA ARG A 101 12.49 6.20 9.93
C ARG A 101 12.19 7.59 9.40
N ASN A 102 12.03 8.56 10.30
CA ASN A 102 11.82 9.99 9.99
C ASN A 102 10.68 10.24 9.00
N VAL A 103 9.58 9.51 9.15
CA VAL A 103 8.36 9.80 8.42
C VAL A 103 7.71 11.02 9.06
N PHE A 104 7.39 12.00 8.22
CA PHE A 104 6.59 13.13 8.57
C PHE A 104 5.31 13.04 7.74
N ASP A 105 4.27 12.48 8.35
CA ASP A 105 2.98 12.25 7.71
C ASP A 105 2.14 13.53 7.75
N GLN A 106 1.94 14.14 6.59
CA GLN A 106 1.22 15.40 6.44
C GLN A 106 -0.30 15.24 6.63
N LYS A 107 -0.81 14.01 6.66
CA LYS A 107 -2.23 13.75 6.93
C LYS A 107 -2.65 14.24 8.32
N ILE A 108 -1.72 14.30 9.27
CA ILE A 108 -1.97 14.79 10.62
C ILE A 108 -2.46 16.24 10.63
N PHE A 109 -1.93 17.10 9.76
CA PHE A 109 -2.35 18.49 9.62
C PHE A 109 -3.78 18.57 9.12
N VAL A 110 -4.12 17.74 8.13
CA VAL A 110 -5.44 17.67 7.52
C VAL A 110 -6.49 17.21 8.54
N ASP A 111 -6.11 16.30 9.44
CA ASP A 111 -6.97 15.86 10.54
C ASP A 111 -7.22 16.99 11.55
N VAL A 112 -6.17 17.70 11.99
CA VAL A 112 -6.27 18.83 12.95
C VAL A 112 -7.04 20.02 12.34
N LEU A 113 -6.84 20.29 11.05
CA LEU A 113 -7.57 21.31 10.33
C LEU A 113 -9.02 20.91 9.99
N ASN A 114 -9.45 19.69 10.35
CA ASN A 114 -10.81 19.19 10.13
C ASN A 114 -11.29 19.30 8.68
N PHE A 115 -10.43 18.98 7.70
CA PHE A 115 -10.85 18.93 6.30
C PHE A 115 -11.96 17.88 6.10
N ASP A 116 -13.00 18.25 5.35
CA ASP A 116 -14.13 17.36 5.03
C ASP A 116 -13.68 16.10 4.28
N LYS A 117 -12.83 16.29 3.27
CA LYS A 117 -12.24 15.21 2.46
C LYS A 117 -10.74 15.13 2.74
N LYS A 118 -10.30 13.96 3.18
CA LYS A 118 -8.96 13.73 3.74
C LYS A 118 -8.04 12.85 2.89
N GLY A 119 -8.40 12.66 1.62
CA GLY A 119 -7.54 11.97 0.64
C GLY A 119 -6.64 12.97 -0.06
N LEU A 120 -5.43 12.55 -0.43
CA LEU A 120 -4.39 13.42 -0.99
C LEU A 120 -4.92 14.30 -2.15
N ASP A 121 -5.54 13.71 -3.17
CA ASP A 121 -6.08 14.48 -4.31
C ASP A 121 -7.14 15.51 -3.90
N SER A 122 -7.96 15.20 -2.89
CA SER A 122 -8.97 16.14 -2.41
C SER A 122 -8.33 17.31 -1.69
N VAL A 123 -7.29 17.06 -0.90
CA VAL A 123 -6.54 18.11 -0.21
C VAL A 123 -5.75 18.96 -1.21
N ILE A 124 -5.10 18.34 -2.19
CA ILE A 124 -4.42 19.05 -3.29
C ILE A 124 -5.42 19.95 -4.03
N HIS A 125 -6.62 19.44 -4.35
CA HIS A 125 -7.64 20.23 -5.01
C HIS A 125 -8.08 21.43 -4.17
N VAL A 126 -8.34 21.23 -2.86
CA VAL A 126 -8.72 22.32 -1.95
C VAL A 126 -7.63 23.39 -1.83
N LEU A 127 -6.36 22.98 -1.79
CA LEU A 127 -5.24 23.91 -1.56
C LEU A 127 -4.76 24.60 -2.84
N PHE A 128 -4.80 23.92 -3.99
CA PHE A 128 -4.17 24.38 -5.23
C PHE A 128 -5.14 24.50 -6.42
N GLY A 129 -6.39 24.08 -6.28
CA GLY A 129 -7.35 24.03 -7.40
C GLY A 129 -7.00 23.00 -8.48
N VAL A 130 -6.10 22.06 -8.17
CA VAL A 130 -5.60 21.05 -9.13
C VAL A 130 -6.42 19.78 -9.03
N GLU A 131 -6.77 19.18 -10.17
CA GLU A 131 -7.44 17.89 -10.25
C GLU A 131 -6.53 16.81 -10.85
N ASN A 132 -6.43 15.65 -10.19
CA ASN A 132 -5.73 14.49 -10.71
C ASN A 132 -6.59 13.72 -11.71
N LYS A 133 -6.52 14.11 -12.98
CA LYS A 133 -7.28 13.50 -14.09
C LYS A 133 -6.93 12.04 -14.36
N LEU A 134 -5.84 11.53 -13.80
CA LEU A 134 -5.33 10.17 -14.06
C LEU A 134 -5.74 9.15 -12.98
N LYS A 135 -6.32 9.61 -11.86
CA LYS A 135 -6.69 8.77 -10.71
C LYS A 135 -7.55 7.56 -11.07
N THR A 136 -8.66 7.80 -11.77
CA THR A 136 -9.60 6.72 -12.13
C THR A 136 -8.96 5.65 -13.01
N LYS A 137 -7.93 6.00 -13.78
CA LYS A 137 -7.23 5.09 -14.69
C LYS A 137 -6.20 4.22 -13.97
N PHE A 138 -5.51 4.76 -12.96
CA PHE A 138 -4.35 4.09 -12.35
C PHE A 138 -4.55 3.63 -10.90
N GLN A 139 -5.66 3.96 -10.24
CA GLN A 139 -5.95 3.51 -8.87
C GLN A 139 -5.89 1.99 -8.66
N LYS A 140 -6.21 1.19 -9.69
CA LYS A 140 -6.11 -0.28 -9.67
C LYS A 140 -5.04 -0.80 -10.64
N HIS A 141 -4.05 0.02 -10.94
CA HIS A 141 -2.98 -0.36 -11.86
C HIS A 141 -2.23 -1.58 -11.32
N ASN A 142 -1.74 -2.42 -12.24
CA ASN A 142 -0.91 -3.56 -11.88
C ASN A 142 0.55 -3.11 -11.83
N TRP A 143 0.96 -2.62 -10.65
CA TRP A 143 2.31 -2.13 -10.40
C TRP A 143 3.40 -3.20 -10.39
N VAL A 144 3.04 -4.49 -10.46
CA VAL A 144 4.01 -5.58 -10.62
C VAL A 144 4.50 -5.67 -12.08
N ARG A 145 3.72 -5.19 -13.06
CA ARG A 145 4.06 -5.32 -14.47
C ARG A 145 5.25 -4.44 -14.87
N ARG A 146 6.07 -4.97 -15.78
CA ARG A 146 7.20 -4.27 -16.39
C ARG A 146 7.16 -4.38 -17.93
N PRO A 147 7.63 -3.35 -18.66
CA PRO A 147 8.05 -2.04 -18.17
C PRO A 147 6.87 -1.21 -17.63
N ILE A 148 7.11 -0.32 -16.65
CA ILE A 148 6.08 0.61 -16.17
C ILE A 148 5.86 1.66 -17.26
N THR A 149 4.60 1.86 -17.65
CA THR A 149 4.30 2.85 -18.71
C THR A 149 4.63 4.27 -18.25
N PRO A 150 5.09 5.16 -19.14
CA PRO A 150 5.37 6.56 -18.79
C PRO A 150 4.17 7.27 -18.14
N ALA A 151 2.95 6.99 -18.60
CA ALA A 151 1.74 7.56 -18.03
C ALA A 151 1.47 7.12 -16.58
N ALA A 152 1.78 5.87 -16.23
CA ALA A 152 1.69 5.38 -14.86
C ALA A 152 2.76 6.03 -13.97
N ILE A 153 3.99 6.20 -14.48
CA ILE A 153 5.05 6.90 -13.74
C ILE A 153 4.63 8.35 -13.45
N ILE A 154 4.10 9.07 -14.43
CA ILE A 154 3.63 10.45 -14.24
C ILE A 154 2.50 10.49 -13.21
N TYR A 155 1.59 9.51 -13.23
CA TYR A 155 0.55 9.38 -12.22
C TYR A 155 1.15 9.26 -10.81
N ALA A 156 2.03 8.29 -10.57
CA ALA A 156 2.62 8.06 -9.25
C ALA A 156 3.47 9.27 -8.77
N LEU A 157 4.20 9.92 -9.68
CA LEU A 157 4.99 11.10 -9.30
C LEU A 157 4.11 12.30 -8.89
N ASN A 158 2.81 12.34 -9.25
CA ASN A 158 1.93 13.41 -8.78
C ASN A 158 1.64 13.30 -7.28
N ASP A 159 1.74 12.11 -6.69
CA ASP A 159 1.47 11.89 -5.27
C ASP A 159 2.56 12.52 -4.38
N VAL A 160 3.78 12.71 -4.91
CA VAL A 160 4.88 13.39 -4.18
C VAL A 160 5.08 14.85 -4.58
N LYS A 161 4.55 15.26 -5.74
CA LYS A 161 4.82 16.58 -6.34
C LYS A 161 4.52 17.76 -5.41
N TYR A 162 3.36 17.72 -4.77
CA TYR A 162 2.83 18.86 -4.03
C TYR A 162 3.21 18.84 -2.55
N LEU A 163 3.84 17.77 -2.03
CA LEU A 163 4.01 17.59 -0.59
C LEU A 163 4.89 18.67 0.06
N PHE A 164 5.86 19.24 -0.66
CA PHE A 164 6.64 20.38 -0.14
C PHE A 164 5.79 21.64 0.01
N GLU A 165 5.14 22.08 -1.06
CA GLU A 165 4.29 23.28 -1.03
C GLU A 165 3.10 23.10 -0.08
N MET A 166 2.56 21.88 -0.03
CA MET A 166 1.44 21.52 0.84
C MET A 166 1.83 21.62 2.31
N ASN A 167 3.04 21.19 2.68
CA ASN A 167 3.57 21.35 4.04
C ASN A 167 3.52 22.82 4.48
N ASP A 168 4.04 23.73 3.67
CA ASP A 168 4.18 25.13 4.02
C ASP A 168 2.81 25.80 4.18
N LEU A 169 1.86 25.48 3.29
CA LEU A 169 0.49 25.96 3.39
C LEU A 169 -0.26 25.40 4.60
N LEU A 170 -0.10 24.11 4.90
CA LEU A 170 -0.76 23.46 6.03
C LEU A 170 -0.23 24.01 7.36
N ILE A 171 1.08 24.24 7.48
CA ILE A 171 1.68 24.87 8.66
C ILE A 171 1.13 26.30 8.83
N LYS A 172 1.10 27.09 7.76
CA LYS A 172 0.52 28.44 7.81
C LYS A 172 -0.92 28.41 8.32
N LYS A 173 -1.75 27.52 7.80
CA LYS A 173 -3.14 27.35 8.25
C LYS A 173 -3.24 26.97 9.73
N ILE A 174 -2.40 26.05 10.20
CA ILE A 174 -2.36 25.68 11.63
C ILE A 174 -2.06 26.89 12.52
N ILE A 175 -1.13 27.75 12.10
CA ILE A 175 -0.76 28.97 12.82
C ILE A 175 -1.92 29.96 12.80
N ASP A 176 -2.49 30.22 11.62
CA ASP A 176 -3.59 31.18 11.43
C ASP A 176 -4.85 30.78 12.21
N GLU A 177 -5.12 29.47 12.37
CA GLU A 177 -6.25 28.93 13.16
C GLU A 177 -5.90 28.70 14.64
N ASN A 178 -4.70 29.06 15.09
CA ASN A 178 -4.20 28.87 16.46
C ASN A 178 -4.28 27.41 16.96
N LYS A 179 -4.01 26.45 16.07
CA LYS A 179 -4.09 24.99 16.33
C LYS A 179 -2.74 24.31 16.62
N VAL A 180 -1.69 25.09 16.88
CA VAL A 180 -0.32 24.57 17.11
C VAL A 180 -0.29 23.55 18.26
N ASN A 181 -0.96 23.83 19.37
CA ASN A 181 -1.00 22.92 20.52
C ASN A 181 -1.74 21.59 20.20
N GLU A 182 -2.79 21.66 19.41
CA GLU A 182 -3.53 20.47 18.95
C GLU A 182 -2.65 19.61 18.04
N LEU A 183 -1.93 20.25 17.10
CA LEU A 183 -0.96 19.58 16.24
C LEU A 183 0.15 18.90 17.05
N ILE A 184 0.76 19.59 18.02
CA ILE A 184 1.81 19.02 18.87
C ILE A 184 1.26 17.81 19.64
N THR A 185 0.08 17.93 20.24
CA THR A 185 -0.58 16.84 20.96
C THR A 185 -0.80 15.65 20.02
N ARG A 186 -1.29 15.90 18.81
CA ARG A 186 -1.51 14.86 17.82
C ARG A 186 -0.20 14.20 17.40
N ILE A 187 0.89 14.95 17.20
CA ILE A 187 2.20 14.41 16.81
C ILE A 187 2.75 13.51 17.91
N ILE A 188 2.70 13.95 19.17
CA ILE A 188 3.21 13.19 20.33
C ILE A 188 2.41 11.90 20.54
N THR A 189 1.10 11.95 20.31
CA THR A 189 0.21 10.79 20.49
C THR A 189 0.10 9.88 19.27
N ASN A 190 0.65 10.31 18.12
CA ASN A 190 0.64 9.52 16.90
C ASN A 190 1.71 8.42 16.97
N ASP A 191 1.32 7.27 17.50
CA ASP A 191 2.15 6.08 17.51
C ASP A 191 1.87 5.25 16.25
N PHE A 192 2.91 5.06 15.43
CA PHE A 192 2.82 4.16 14.29
C PHE A 192 2.91 2.73 14.80
N ASP A 193 1.80 2.02 14.74
CA ASP A 193 1.78 0.58 15.03
C ASP A 193 2.35 -0.19 13.83
N PHE A 194 3.69 -0.30 13.80
CA PHE A 194 4.45 -0.99 12.76
C PHE A 194 4.04 -2.46 12.62
N GLU A 195 3.73 -3.09 13.75
CA GLU A 195 3.44 -4.52 13.89
C GLU A 195 1.96 -4.84 13.73
N LYS A 196 1.12 -3.83 13.49
CA LYS A 196 -0.33 -3.99 13.36
C LYS A 196 -0.66 -5.05 12.33
N GLU A 197 -1.15 -6.19 12.81
CA GLU A 197 -1.65 -7.23 11.94
C GLU A 197 -2.97 -6.76 11.32
N ARG A 198 -2.95 -6.52 10.00
CA ARG A 198 -4.16 -6.14 9.26
C ARG A 198 -5.04 -7.37 9.06
N LYS A 199 -6.01 -7.55 9.96
CA LYS A 199 -7.07 -8.54 9.74
C LYS A 199 -7.70 -8.36 8.35
N PRO A 200 -7.73 -9.39 7.49
CA PRO A 200 -8.32 -9.31 6.17
C PRO A 200 -9.76 -8.83 6.25
N LYS A 201 -10.18 -7.99 5.28
CA LYS A 201 -11.48 -7.32 5.29
C LYS A 201 -12.64 -8.29 5.49
N ILE A 202 -12.56 -9.48 4.91
CA ILE A 202 -13.58 -10.52 4.98
C ILE A 202 -13.94 -10.94 6.43
N PHE A 203 -12.99 -10.87 7.36
CA PHE A 203 -13.23 -11.18 8.78
C PHE A 203 -13.87 -10.02 9.56
N LYS A 204 -13.99 -8.85 8.94
CA LYS A 204 -14.67 -7.67 9.50
C LYS A 204 -16.08 -7.48 8.94
N GLU A 205 -16.46 -8.29 7.94
CA GLU A 205 -17.74 -8.20 7.26
C GLU A 205 -18.90 -8.66 8.15
N ARG A 206 -20.09 -8.12 7.89
CA ARG A 206 -21.31 -8.41 8.66
C ARG A 206 -21.67 -9.89 8.58
N GLU A 207 -21.43 -10.49 7.41
CA GLU A 207 -21.62 -11.89 7.07
C GLU A 207 -20.82 -12.79 8.01
N PHE A 208 -19.53 -12.49 8.21
CA PHE A 208 -18.67 -13.24 9.13
C PHE A 208 -19.12 -13.08 10.59
N ASN A 209 -19.44 -11.85 11.00
CA ASN A 209 -19.84 -11.56 12.39
C ASN A 209 -21.15 -12.25 12.80
N ARG A 210 -22.01 -12.60 11.83
CA ARG A 210 -23.28 -13.31 12.03
C ARG A 210 -23.15 -14.84 12.09
N LEU A 211 -22.00 -15.40 11.72
CA LEU A 211 -21.79 -16.83 11.80
C LEU A 211 -21.79 -17.29 13.26
N SER A 212 -22.32 -18.50 13.51
CA SER A 212 -22.13 -19.19 14.78
C SER A 212 -20.64 -19.49 15.00
N GLU A 213 -20.22 -19.73 16.24
CA GLU A 213 -18.81 -20.02 16.55
C GLU A 213 -18.29 -21.27 15.79
N ASN A 214 -19.12 -22.29 15.62
CA ASN A 214 -18.77 -23.46 14.80
C ASN A 214 -18.58 -23.08 13.33
N ASN A 215 -19.46 -22.23 12.79
CA ASN A 215 -19.35 -21.75 11.42
C ASN A 215 -18.15 -20.81 11.22
N LYS A 216 -17.76 -20.01 12.22
CA LYS A 216 -16.52 -19.22 12.17
C LYS A 216 -15.29 -20.12 12.11
N LYS A 217 -15.23 -21.18 12.94
CA LYS A 217 -14.14 -22.17 12.89
C LYS A 217 -14.03 -22.82 11.51
N LEU A 218 -15.16 -23.27 10.96
CA LEU A 218 -15.21 -23.84 9.62
C LEU A 218 -14.77 -22.81 8.54
N PHE A 219 -15.24 -21.57 8.66
CA PHE A 219 -14.84 -20.48 7.77
C PHE A 219 -13.34 -20.25 7.79
N HIS A 220 -12.71 -20.24 8.97
CA HIS A 220 -11.26 -20.12 9.12
C HIS A 220 -10.52 -21.25 8.38
N GLN A 221 -10.93 -22.51 8.55
CA GLN A 221 -10.31 -23.65 7.88
C GLN A 221 -10.42 -23.56 6.35
N ILE A 222 -11.59 -23.16 5.83
CA ILE A 222 -11.79 -22.97 4.39
C ILE A 222 -10.94 -21.79 3.89
N TYR A 223 -10.90 -20.69 4.64
CA TYR A 223 -10.11 -19.51 4.30
C TYR A 223 -8.61 -19.85 4.22
N GLU A 224 -8.07 -20.53 5.23
CA GLU A 224 -6.66 -20.95 5.28
C GLU A 224 -6.32 -21.93 4.16
N THR A 225 -7.21 -22.89 3.89
CA THR A 225 -7.04 -23.82 2.78
C THR A 225 -7.00 -23.08 1.44
N ARG A 226 -7.92 -22.13 1.23
CA ARG A 226 -7.90 -21.26 0.04
C ARG A 226 -6.60 -20.47 -0.07
N ASP A 227 -6.09 -19.96 1.05
CA ASP A 227 -4.88 -19.14 1.09
C ASP A 227 -3.63 -19.93 0.67
N VAL A 228 -3.52 -21.20 1.08
CA VAL A 228 -2.46 -22.12 0.61
C VAL A 228 -2.45 -22.21 -0.92
N TYR A 229 -3.61 -22.42 -1.53
CA TYR A 229 -3.72 -22.49 -2.99
C TYR A 229 -3.49 -21.14 -3.66
N ALA A 230 -3.91 -20.04 -3.03
CA ALA A 230 -3.66 -18.67 -3.52
C ALA A 230 -2.16 -18.39 -3.61
N LYS A 231 -1.42 -18.75 -2.57
CA LYS A 231 0.04 -18.66 -2.52
C LYS A 231 0.69 -19.53 -3.58
N MET A 232 0.28 -20.80 -3.69
CA MET A 232 0.83 -21.75 -4.66
C MET A 232 0.62 -21.29 -6.11
N LEU A 233 -0.56 -20.75 -6.42
CA LEU A 233 -0.93 -20.29 -7.76
C LEU A 233 -0.47 -18.85 -8.04
N ASN A 234 0.17 -18.20 -7.06
CA ASN A 234 0.53 -16.78 -7.07
C ASN A 234 -0.62 -15.88 -7.54
N MET A 235 -1.80 -16.10 -6.99
CA MET A 235 -3.01 -15.38 -7.38
C MET A 235 -3.76 -14.84 -6.16
N PRO A 236 -4.51 -13.74 -6.29
CA PRO A 236 -5.35 -13.23 -5.22
C PRO A 236 -6.28 -14.31 -4.65
N PRO A 237 -6.46 -14.41 -3.31
CA PRO A 237 -7.31 -15.44 -2.71
C PRO A 237 -8.73 -15.49 -3.26
N HIS A 238 -9.32 -14.34 -3.57
CA HIS A 238 -10.67 -14.26 -4.15
C HIS A 238 -10.74 -14.80 -5.59
N ASN A 239 -9.62 -14.87 -6.32
CA ASN A 239 -9.57 -15.51 -7.64
C ASN A 239 -9.38 -17.03 -7.55
N VAL A 240 -8.97 -17.58 -6.40
CA VAL A 240 -8.98 -19.02 -6.13
C VAL A 240 -10.41 -19.46 -5.84
N LEU A 241 -11.04 -18.81 -4.86
CA LEU A 241 -12.42 -19.06 -4.47
C LEU A 241 -13.02 -17.75 -3.97
N GLU A 242 -14.11 -17.29 -4.59
CA GLU A 242 -14.70 -15.99 -4.30
C GLU A 242 -15.15 -15.86 -2.85
N ASN A 243 -15.04 -14.65 -2.27
CA ASN A 243 -15.35 -14.40 -0.86
C ASN A 243 -16.76 -14.85 -0.46
N MET A 244 -17.77 -14.58 -1.30
CA MET A 244 -19.15 -14.97 -1.01
C MET A 244 -19.35 -16.48 -0.99
N LEU A 245 -18.60 -17.23 -1.80
CA LEU A 245 -18.69 -18.68 -1.83
C LEU A 245 -18.21 -19.31 -0.53
N LEU A 246 -17.27 -18.68 0.20
CA LEU A 246 -16.87 -19.17 1.53
C LEU A 246 -18.06 -19.15 2.49
N PHE A 247 -18.81 -18.04 2.50
CA PHE A 247 -20.02 -17.92 3.33
C PHE A 247 -21.11 -18.90 2.89
N ASP A 248 -21.29 -19.10 1.58
CA ASP A 248 -22.31 -20.03 1.07
C ASP A 248 -21.97 -21.49 1.36
N ILE A 249 -20.69 -21.88 1.32
CA ILE A 249 -20.24 -23.23 1.72
C ILE A 249 -20.52 -23.45 3.20
N VAL A 250 -20.08 -22.51 4.06
CA VAL A 250 -20.24 -22.60 5.52
C VAL A 250 -21.72 -22.69 5.91
N ASN A 251 -22.58 -21.95 5.22
CA ASN A 251 -24.03 -21.98 5.43
C ASN A 251 -24.75 -23.09 4.65
N LYS A 252 -24.02 -24.02 4.02
CA LYS A 252 -24.54 -25.17 3.25
C LYS A 252 -25.49 -24.80 2.11
N LYS A 253 -25.38 -23.56 1.60
CA LYS A 253 -26.16 -23.08 0.45
C LYS A 253 -25.63 -23.64 -0.87
N ILE A 254 -24.33 -23.93 -0.93
CA ILE A 254 -23.69 -24.54 -2.09
C ILE A 254 -22.74 -25.65 -1.64
N LYS A 255 -22.68 -26.74 -2.42
CA LYS A 255 -21.69 -27.80 -2.25
C LYS A 255 -20.45 -27.45 -3.07
N ILE A 256 -19.26 -27.75 -2.55
CA ILE A 256 -17.98 -27.50 -3.23
C ILE A 256 -17.95 -28.06 -4.67
N ASP A 257 -18.64 -29.19 -4.89
CA ASP A 257 -18.68 -29.86 -6.19
C ASP A 257 -19.40 -29.08 -7.29
N LYS A 258 -20.30 -28.18 -6.88
CA LYS A 258 -21.06 -27.33 -7.80
C LYS A 258 -20.35 -26.01 -8.11
N ILE A 259 -19.19 -25.75 -7.49
CA ILE A 259 -18.46 -24.51 -7.68
C ILE A 259 -17.63 -24.57 -8.97
N ASN A 260 -17.85 -23.57 -9.82
CA ASN A 260 -17.01 -23.30 -10.98
C ASN A 260 -15.82 -22.44 -10.53
N PHE A 261 -14.65 -23.07 -10.43
CA PHE A 261 -13.41 -22.38 -10.12
C PHE A 261 -12.94 -21.53 -11.29
N ASN A 262 -12.05 -20.57 -11.02
CA ASN A 262 -11.46 -19.73 -12.04
C ASN A 262 -10.77 -20.56 -13.12
N LYS A 263 -11.06 -20.28 -14.39
CA LYS A 263 -10.56 -21.03 -15.56
C LYS A 263 -9.03 -21.02 -15.69
N ARG A 264 -8.34 -20.10 -15.00
CA ARG A 264 -6.86 -20.04 -14.95
C ARG A 264 -6.24 -21.10 -14.04
N ILE A 265 -7.04 -21.73 -13.17
CA ILE A 265 -6.54 -22.77 -12.26
C ILE A 265 -6.49 -24.11 -13.03
N PRO A 266 -5.36 -24.83 -13.03
CA PRO A 266 -5.27 -26.13 -13.68
C PRO A 266 -6.28 -27.15 -13.12
N GLY A 267 -6.87 -27.96 -13.99
CA GLY A 267 -7.90 -28.94 -13.60
C GLY A 267 -7.45 -29.93 -12.52
N ALA A 268 -6.19 -30.36 -12.56
CA ALA A 268 -5.60 -31.20 -11.52
C ALA A 268 -5.63 -30.54 -10.13
N ILE A 269 -5.29 -29.24 -10.06
CA ILE A 269 -5.33 -28.47 -8.81
C ILE A 269 -6.77 -28.25 -8.35
N ILE A 270 -7.71 -28.01 -9.28
CA ILE A 270 -9.14 -27.92 -8.92
C ILE A 270 -9.63 -29.24 -8.28
N SER A 271 -9.22 -30.39 -8.83
CA SER A 271 -9.58 -31.70 -8.26
C SER A 271 -9.01 -31.84 -6.84
N GLU A 272 -7.73 -31.53 -6.65
CA GLU A 272 -7.07 -31.57 -5.35
C GLU A 272 -7.74 -30.64 -4.32
N MET A 273 -8.03 -29.41 -4.73
CA MET A 273 -8.74 -28.43 -3.90
C MET A 273 -10.10 -28.95 -3.46
N ARG A 274 -10.88 -29.53 -4.38
CA ARG A 274 -12.18 -30.12 -4.05
C ARG A 274 -12.03 -31.22 -2.99
N ASP A 275 -11.04 -32.09 -3.12
CA ASP A 275 -10.77 -33.14 -2.14
C ASP A 275 -10.37 -32.59 -0.78
N LYS A 276 -9.54 -31.52 -0.73
CA LYS A 276 -9.21 -30.86 0.53
C LYS A 276 -10.43 -30.22 1.17
N PHE A 277 -11.22 -29.46 0.43
CA PHE A 277 -12.42 -28.81 0.97
C PHE A 277 -13.45 -29.83 1.44
N ARG A 278 -13.65 -30.96 0.75
CA ARG A 278 -14.55 -32.05 1.19
C ARG A 278 -14.14 -32.66 2.53
N LYS A 279 -12.85 -32.65 2.89
CA LYS A 279 -12.37 -33.15 4.18
C LYS A 279 -12.65 -32.17 5.33
N ILE A 280 -12.96 -30.91 5.01
CA ILE A 280 -13.19 -29.83 5.98
C ILE A 280 -14.69 -29.69 6.29
N ILE A 281 -15.55 -29.82 5.27
CA ILE A 281 -17.01 -29.57 5.33
C ILE A 281 -17.82 -30.84 5.57
#